data_AF-A0A2N2JLU3-F1
#
_entry.id   AF-A0A2N2JLU3-F1
#
_cell.length_a   1.000
_cell.length_b   1.000
_cell.length_c   1.000
_cell.angle_alpha   90.00
_cell.angle_beta   90.00
_cell.angle_gamma   90.00
#
_symmetry.space_group_name_H-M   'P 1'
#
loop_
_entity.id
_entity.type
_entity.pdbx_description
1 polymer ?
#
loop_
_entity_poly.entity_id
_entity_poly.type
_entity_poly.pdbx_seq_one_letter_code
_entity_poly.pdbx_strand_id
1 'polypeptide(L)'
;MEMVCFTKSKHFELDYQGGGVYLDPRGNPITDLMDMNCYVCTASFYTREGDYIDYCPNCGNFERKRFNDKEQLVEALRGNDFSWLKRTAGLKTMMVQTWDGDWQLRFAKTPTELDQSGRYQKVVPY
;
A
#
# COMPACT_ATOMS: atom_id res chain seq x y z
N MET A 1 5.55 -18.68 -5.41
CA MET A 1 4.93 -17.35 -5.37
C MET A 1 4.98 -16.93 -3.91
N GLU A 2 5.80 -15.93 -3.56
CA GLU A 2 5.86 -15.43 -2.19
C GLU A 2 4.55 -14.69 -1.90
N MET A 3 3.75 -15.20 -0.98
CA MET A 3 2.49 -14.56 -0.58
C MET A 3 2.79 -13.62 0.58
N VAL A 4 2.57 -12.33 0.39
CA VAL A 4 2.88 -11.31 1.41
C VAL A 4 1.58 -10.71 1.92
N CYS A 5 1.47 -10.64 3.25
CA CYS A 5 0.42 -9.92 3.95
C CYS A 5 0.91 -8.52 4.33
N PHE A 6 0.10 -7.51 4.02
CA PHE A 6 0.34 -6.11 4.36
C PHE A 6 -0.74 -5.63 5.32
N THR A 7 -0.31 -5.09 6.45
CA THR A 7 -1.17 -4.50 7.49
C THR A 7 -0.67 -3.10 7.78
N LYS A 8 -1.43 -2.28 8.53
CA LYS A 8 -0.91 -0.94 8.88
C LYS A 8 0.36 -1.07 9.70
N SER A 9 0.41 -2.00 10.66
CA SER A 9 1.54 -2.08 11.59
C SER A 9 2.77 -2.82 11.04
N LYS A 10 2.62 -3.71 10.07
CA LYS A 10 3.69 -4.59 9.58
C LYS A 10 3.41 -5.21 8.21
N HIS A 11 4.44 -5.83 7.64
CA HIS A 11 4.36 -6.71 6.49
C HIS A 11 5.09 -8.02 6.79
N PHE A 12 4.61 -9.13 6.26
CA PHE A 12 5.22 -10.44 6.47
C PHE A 12 4.79 -11.46 5.41
N GLU A 13 5.63 -12.47 5.20
CA GLU A 13 5.34 -13.61 4.33
C GLU A 13 4.33 -14.57 4.99
N LEU A 14 3.50 -15.15 4.14
CA LEU A 14 2.53 -16.18 4.48
C LEU A 14 3.03 -17.52 3.96
N ASP A 15 2.93 -18.53 4.81
CA ASP A 15 3.16 -19.91 4.41
C ASP A 15 1.81 -20.63 4.19
N TYR A 16 1.64 -21.26 3.04
CA TYR A 16 0.39 -21.95 2.70
C TYR A 16 0.55 -23.46 2.85
N GLN A 17 -0.21 -24.03 3.77
CA GLN A 17 -0.14 -25.45 4.13
C GLN A 17 -1.15 -26.32 3.36
N GLY A 18 -1.90 -25.74 2.41
CA GLY A 18 -3.02 -26.43 1.76
C GLY A 18 -4.34 -26.26 2.50
N GLY A 19 -5.45 -26.64 1.85
CA GLY A 19 -6.79 -26.63 2.47
C GLY A 19 -7.28 -25.24 2.92
N GLY A 20 -6.75 -24.15 2.36
CA GLY A 20 -7.10 -22.78 2.77
C GLY A 20 -6.38 -22.29 4.04
N VAL A 21 -5.39 -23.04 4.56
CA VAL A 21 -4.68 -22.68 5.78
C VAL A 21 -3.42 -21.86 5.45
N TYR A 22 -3.35 -20.66 6.02
CA TYR A 22 -2.19 -19.77 5.95
C TYR A 22 -1.57 -19.62 7.34
N LEU A 23 -0.25 -19.69 7.41
CA LEU A 23 0.52 -19.49 8.63
C LEU A 23 1.30 -18.17 8.59
N ASP A 24 1.47 -17.55 9.75
CA ASP A 24 2.40 -16.46 9.95
C ASP A 24 3.87 -16.95 9.99
N PRO A 25 4.88 -16.07 10.00
CA PRO A 25 6.30 -16.47 10.07
C PRO A 25 6.69 -17.23 11.34
N ARG A 26 5.81 -17.31 12.34
CA ARG A 26 6.01 -18.08 13.57
C ARG A 26 5.30 -19.44 13.52
N GLY A 27 4.62 -19.76 12.41
CA GLY A 27 3.86 -20.99 12.22
C GLY A 27 2.45 -20.97 12.80
N ASN A 28 1.92 -19.80 13.19
CA ASN A 28 0.56 -19.70 13.72
C ASN A 28 -0.47 -19.55 12.59
N PRO A 29 -1.60 -20.27 12.61
CA PRO A 29 -2.68 -20.08 11.65
C PRO A 29 -3.26 -18.66 11.69
N ILE A 30 -3.53 -18.11 10.52
CA ILE A 30 -4.20 -16.81 10.32
C ILE A 30 -5.60 -17.08 9.77
N THR A 31 -6.63 -16.67 10.52
CA THR A 31 -8.04 -16.92 10.17
C THR A 31 -8.79 -15.68 9.71
N ASP A 32 -8.19 -14.49 9.86
CA ASP A 32 -8.77 -13.18 9.54
C ASP A 32 -8.12 -12.54 8.30
N LEU A 33 -7.64 -13.38 7.38
CA LEU A 33 -6.97 -12.95 6.15
C LEU A 33 -8.03 -12.48 5.13
N MET A 34 -7.83 -11.29 4.57
CA MET A 34 -8.61 -10.77 3.45
C MET A 34 -7.77 -10.76 2.18
N ASP A 35 -8.30 -11.30 1.09
CA ASP A 35 -7.73 -11.19 -0.25
C ASP A 35 -8.23 -9.89 -0.90
N MET A 36 -7.28 -9.03 -1.28
CA MET A 36 -7.52 -7.71 -1.85
C MET A 36 -6.93 -7.64 -3.25
N ASN A 37 -7.66 -7.02 -4.17
CA ASN A 37 -7.23 -6.84 -5.56
C ASN A 37 -7.33 -5.38 -5.95
N CYS A 38 -6.23 -4.79 -6.40
CA CYS A 38 -6.22 -3.41 -6.85
C CYS A 38 -6.68 -3.31 -8.31
N TYR A 39 -7.80 -2.64 -8.58
CA TYR A 39 -8.31 -2.45 -9.95
C TYR A 39 -7.41 -1.59 -10.84
N VAL A 40 -6.50 -0.79 -10.26
CA VAL A 40 -5.61 0.11 -11.02
C VAL A 40 -4.38 -0.60 -11.56
N CYS A 41 -3.73 -1.44 -10.76
CA CYS A 41 -2.49 -2.13 -11.14
C CYS A 41 -2.59 -3.66 -11.15
N THR A 42 -3.81 -4.19 -10.97
CA THR A 42 -4.15 -5.62 -10.95
C THR A 42 -3.37 -6.46 -9.94
N ALA A 43 -2.75 -5.82 -8.95
CA ALA A 43 -2.00 -6.51 -7.92
C ALA A 43 -2.96 -7.12 -6.89
N SER A 44 -2.79 -8.42 -6.64
CA SER A 44 -3.40 -9.15 -5.52
C SER A 44 -2.49 -9.07 -4.30
N PHE A 45 -3.07 -8.86 -3.13
CA PHE A 45 -2.34 -8.81 -1.86
C PHE A 45 -3.25 -9.23 -0.71
N TYR A 46 -2.65 -9.73 0.37
CA TYR A 46 -3.40 -10.05 1.56
C TYR A 46 -3.31 -8.93 2.59
N THR A 47 -4.37 -8.79 3.37
CA THR A 47 -4.40 -7.94 4.57
C THR A 47 -5.19 -8.65 5.69
N ARG A 48 -5.31 -8.04 6.87
CA ARG A 48 -6.05 -8.62 8.00
C ARG A 48 -7.24 -7.77 8.39
N GLU A 49 -8.39 -8.37 8.67
CA GLU A 49 -9.62 -7.63 9.02
C GLU A 49 -9.42 -6.61 10.16
N GLY A 50 -8.65 -6.96 11.19
CA GLY A 50 -8.40 -6.09 12.35
C GLY A 50 -7.29 -5.04 12.17
N ASP A 51 -6.50 -5.10 11.10
CA ASP A 51 -5.37 -4.20 10.84
C ASP A 51 -5.16 -3.95 9.34
N TYR A 52 -6.27 -3.70 8.64
CA TYR A 52 -6.26 -3.66 7.18
C TYR A 52 -5.68 -2.35 6.63
N ILE A 53 -5.07 -2.40 5.45
CA ILE A 53 -4.68 -1.20 4.70
C ILE A 53 -5.75 -0.82 3.67
N ASP A 54 -6.06 0.47 3.56
CA ASP A 54 -7.07 1.01 2.63
C ASP A 54 -6.49 1.30 1.23
N TYR A 55 -5.20 1.00 1.02
CA TYR A 55 -4.48 1.30 -0.20
C TYR A 55 -3.76 0.08 -0.75
N CYS A 56 -3.52 0.08 -2.07
CA CYS A 56 -2.72 -0.95 -2.70
C CYS A 56 -1.24 -0.81 -2.32
N PRO A 57 -0.58 -1.84 -1.75
CA PRO A 57 0.82 -1.79 -1.36
C PRO A 57 1.79 -1.76 -2.55
N ASN A 58 1.30 -2.02 -3.77
CA ASN A 58 2.09 -1.97 -5.01
C ASN A 58 2.09 -0.58 -5.67
N CYS A 59 0.96 0.15 -5.68
CA CYS A 59 0.86 1.43 -6.40
C CYS A 59 0.40 2.63 -5.55
N GLY A 60 0.00 2.40 -4.30
CA GLY A 60 -0.49 3.44 -3.38
C GLY A 60 -1.93 3.89 -3.65
N ASN A 61 -2.65 3.26 -4.59
CA ASN A 61 -4.03 3.66 -4.89
C ASN A 61 -4.98 3.33 -3.74
N PHE A 62 -5.77 4.30 -3.31
CA PHE A 62 -6.91 4.10 -2.42
C PHE A 62 -8.17 3.81 -3.24
N GLU A 63 -8.94 2.79 -2.85
CA GLU A 63 -10.19 2.49 -3.55
C GLU A 63 -11.33 3.37 -3.02
N ARG A 64 -12.08 3.99 -3.94
CA ARG A 64 -13.30 4.77 -3.65
C ARG A 64 -13.11 5.91 -2.63
N LYS A 65 -11.88 6.37 -2.42
CA LYS A 65 -11.53 7.45 -1.49
C LYS A 65 -10.75 8.53 -2.22
N ARG A 66 -11.20 9.77 -2.05
CA ARG A 66 -10.59 10.99 -2.59
C ARG A 66 -10.17 11.85 -1.40
N PHE A 67 -9.03 12.53 -1.49
CA PHE A 67 -8.53 13.40 -0.44
C PHE A 67 -8.48 14.83 -0.97
N ASN A 68 -9.28 15.73 -0.39
CA ASN A 68 -9.41 17.10 -0.90
C ASN A 68 -8.24 17.99 -0.49
N ASP A 69 -7.50 17.58 0.55
CA ASP A 69 -6.31 18.26 1.05
C ASP A 69 -5.27 17.23 1.50
N LYS A 70 -4.04 17.72 1.73
CA LYS A 70 -2.90 16.89 2.07
C LYS A 70 -3.06 16.30 3.46
N GLU A 71 -3.66 17.05 4.37
CA GLU A 71 -3.84 16.71 5.78
C GLU A 71 -4.74 15.48 5.95
N GLN A 72 -5.81 15.36 5.15
CA GLN A 72 -6.68 14.18 5.12
C GLN A 72 -5.92 12.93 4.68
N LEU A 73 -5.03 13.05 3.68
CA LEU A 73 -4.18 11.94 3.25
C LEU A 73 -3.19 11.55 4.35
N VAL A 74 -2.51 12.52 4.98
CA VAL A 74 -1.60 12.27 6.10
C VAL A 74 -2.30 11.57 7.26
N GLU A 75 -3.51 12.01 7.61
CA GLU A 75 -4.30 11.37 8.66
C GLU A 75 -4.63 9.92 8.30
N ALA A 76 -5.04 9.65 7.06
CA ALA A 76 -5.33 8.29 6.61
C ALA A 76 -4.09 7.37 6.59
N LEU A 77 -2.90 7.94 6.39
CA LEU A 77 -1.63 7.22 6.39
C LEU A 77 -1.01 7.10 7.79
N ARG A 78 -1.56 7.75 8.81
CA ARG A 78 -1.02 7.70 10.17
C ARG A 78 -0.97 6.26 10.68
N GLY A 79 0.18 5.90 11.26
CA GLY A 79 0.41 4.58 11.85
C GLY A 79 0.73 3.47 10.85
N ASN A 80 0.79 3.77 9.55
CA ASN A 80 1.24 2.81 8.56
C ASN A 80 2.76 2.68 8.58
N ASP A 81 3.25 1.45 8.74
CA ASP A 81 4.59 1.07 8.37
C ASP A 81 4.72 1.19 6.84
N PHE A 82 5.89 1.57 6.35
CA PHE A 82 6.24 1.58 4.92
C PHE A 82 7.61 0.95 4.68
N SER A 83 8.16 0.25 5.68
CA SER A 83 9.52 -0.27 5.66
C SER A 83 9.76 -1.30 4.55
N TRP A 84 8.70 -1.96 4.03
CA TRP A 84 8.81 -2.88 2.89
C TRP A 84 9.27 -2.18 1.62
N LEU A 85 8.86 -0.93 1.37
CA LEU A 85 9.19 -0.21 0.14
C LEU A 85 10.71 -0.08 -0.06
N LYS A 86 11.45 0.09 1.05
CA LYS A 86 12.91 0.15 1.05
C LYS A 86 13.54 -1.21 0.73
N ARG A 87 12.95 -2.30 1.23
CA ARG A 87 13.49 -3.67 1.11
C ARG A 87 13.26 -4.26 -0.27
N THR A 88 12.11 -4.00 -0.90
CA THR A 88 11.71 -4.71 -2.12
C THR A 88 12.21 -4.05 -3.41
N ALA A 89 12.40 -2.72 -3.44
CA ALA A 89 12.78 -2.02 -4.68
C ALA A 89 13.42 -0.63 -4.51
N GLY A 90 13.76 -0.23 -3.28
CA GLY A 90 14.26 1.13 -2.99
C GLY A 90 13.21 2.22 -3.22
N LEU A 91 11.93 1.86 -3.16
CA LEU A 91 10.81 2.78 -3.32
C LEU A 91 10.63 3.64 -2.07
N LYS A 92 10.03 4.80 -2.26
CA LYS A 92 9.67 5.76 -1.21
C LYS A 92 8.21 6.13 -1.33
N THR A 93 7.63 6.49 -0.19
CA THR A 93 6.28 7.03 -0.08
C THR A 93 6.27 8.47 -0.57
N MET A 94 5.42 8.76 -1.54
CA MET A 94 5.21 10.09 -2.09
C MET A 94 3.73 10.46 -1.94
N MET A 95 3.47 11.73 -1.61
CA MET A 95 2.17 12.34 -1.74
C MET A 95 2.16 13.17 -3.02
N VAL A 96 1.16 12.96 -3.87
CA VAL A 96 1.01 13.68 -5.13
C VAL A 96 -0.34 14.39 -5.18
N GLN A 97 -0.39 15.54 -5.82
CA GLN A 97 -1.63 16.24 -6.12
C GLN A 97 -1.94 16.12 -7.61
N THR A 98 -3.13 15.66 -7.98
CA THR A 98 -3.60 15.67 -9.37
C THR A 98 -4.07 17.06 -9.80
N TRP A 99 -4.26 17.26 -11.10
CA TRP A 99 -4.70 18.55 -11.65
C TRP A 99 -6.11 18.97 -11.22
N ASP A 100 -6.97 18.02 -10.84
CA ASP A 100 -8.29 18.27 -10.26
C ASP A 100 -8.25 18.43 -8.73
N GLY A 101 -7.06 18.49 -8.13
CA GLY A 101 -6.83 18.82 -6.73
C GLY A 101 -6.87 17.65 -5.75
N ASP A 102 -7.05 16.40 -6.22
CA ASP A 102 -7.04 15.20 -5.37
C ASP A 102 -5.62 14.85 -4.90
N TRP A 103 -5.47 14.60 -3.60
CA TRP A 103 -4.22 14.15 -3.00
C TRP A 103 -4.16 12.63 -2.96
N GLN A 104 -3.07 12.06 -3.45
CA GLN A 104 -2.93 10.61 -3.61
C GLN A 104 -1.60 10.11 -3.05
N LEU A 105 -1.60 8.88 -2.58
CA LEU A 105 -0.39 8.14 -2.26
C LEU A 105 0.19 7.49 -3.52
N ARG A 106 1.51 7.63 -3.72
CA ARG A 106 2.25 6.93 -4.78
C ARG A 106 3.58 6.42 -4.26
N PHE A 107 4.11 5.41 -4.93
CA PHE A 107 5.43 4.86 -4.65
C PHE A 107 6.36 5.08 -5.84
N ALA A 108 7.52 5.67 -5.60
CA ALA A 108 8.54 5.93 -6.61
C ALA A 108 9.93 5.94 -5.98
N LYS A 109 11.00 5.79 -6.77
CA LYS A 109 12.38 5.89 -6.25
C LYS A 109 12.75 7.35 -5.97
N THR A 110 12.25 8.26 -6.81
CA THR A 110 12.49 9.70 -6.71
C THR A 110 11.23 10.51 -7.03
N PRO A 111 11.07 11.74 -6.50
CA PRO A 111 9.97 12.62 -6.88
C PRO A 111 9.92 12.91 -8.38
N THR A 112 11.12 13.04 -8.99
CA THR A 112 11.29 13.36 -10.41
C THR A 112 10.65 12.33 -11.34
N GLU A 113 10.65 11.04 -10.99
CA GLU A 113 9.96 10.00 -11.78
C GLU A 113 8.46 10.29 -11.92
N LEU A 114 7.84 10.82 -10.87
CA LEU A 114 6.42 11.18 -10.86
C LEU A 114 6.18 12.52 -11.54
N ASP A 115 7.05 13.52 -11.31
CA ASP A 115 6.97 14.84 -11.95
C ASP A 115 7.03 14.73 -13.49
N GLN A 116 7.98 13.94 -14.00
CA GLN A 116 8.17 13.76 -15.45
C GLN A 116 7.02 13.05 -16.15
N SER A 117 6.12 12.39 -15.40
CA SER A 117 4.95 11.71 -15.98
C SER A 117 3.90 12.70 -16.52
N GLY A 118 3.92 13.97 -16.10
CA GLY A 118 2.92 14.99 -16.43
C GLY A 118 1.54 14.76 -15.79
N ARG A 119 1.37 13.68 -15.01
CA ARG A 119 0.08 13.28 -14.40
C ARG A 119 -0.27 14.06 -13.14
N TYR A 120 0.72 14.67 -12.50
CA TYR A 120 0.58 15.31 -11.21
C TYR A 120 0.95 16.78 -11.29
N GLN A 121 0.18 17.61 -10.59
CA GLN A 121 0.46 19.03 -10.39
C GLN A 121 1.57 19.25 -9.36
N LYS A 122 1.64 18.41 -8.32
CA LYS A 122 2.65 18.48 -7.25
C LYS A 122 3.07 17.09 -6.81
N VAL A 123 4.34 16.95 -6.45
CA VAL A 123 4.90 15.74 -5.83
C VAL A 123 5.72 16.15 -4.61
N VAL A 124 5.41 15.56 -3.45
CA VAL A 124 6.14 15.80 -2.21
C VAL A 124 6.45 14.47 -1.51
N PRO A 125 7.64 14.29 -0.93
CA PRO A 125 7.90 13.14 -0.06
C PRO A 125 6.92 13.08 1.12
N TYR A 126 6.54 11.88 1.52
CA TYR A 126 5.78 11.62 2.75
C TYR A 126 6.71 11.51 3.95
#